data_AF-A0A968XP99-F1
#
_entry.id   AF-A0A968XP99-F1
#
_cell.length_a   1.000
_cell.length_b   1.000
_cell.length_c   1.000
_cell.angle_alpha   90.00
_cell.angle_beta   90.00
_cell.angle_gamma   90.00
#
_symmetry.space_group_name_H-M   'P 1'
#
loop_
_entity.id
_entity.type
_entity.pdbx_description
1 polymer ?
#
loop_
_entity_poly.entity_id
_entity_poly.type
_entity_poly.pdbx_seq_one_letter_code
_entity_poly.pdbx_strand_id
1 'polypeptide(L)' 'MSQDIKDLDRGVYHELLLDILDFNNDGVAEIFTYIQSFEGAGFTAYRRNEGVWEKEVETSNYHCGY' A
#
# COMPACT_ATOMS: atom_id res chain seq x y z
N MET A 1 3.89 14.55 9.54
CA MET A 1 3.04 14.09 8.43
C MET A 1 2.09 13.06 9.01
N SER A 2 0.79 13.28 8.82
CA SER A 2 -0.31 12.96 9.76
C SER A 2 -0.64 11.46 9.88
N GLN A 3 -0.76 10.99 11.12
CA GLN A 3 -0.92 9.60 11.58
C GLN A 3 -2.36 9.06 11.51
N ASP A 4 -3.15 9.42 10.49
CA ASP A 4 -4.55 9.01 10.43
C ASP A 4 -4.88 8.61 8.98
N ILE A 5 -4.36 7.46 8.53
CA ILE A 5 -4.74 6.86 7.24
C ILE A 5 -6.12 6.20 7.42
N LYS A 6 -7.15 7.02 7.63
CA LYS A 6 -8.52 6.58 7.94
C LYS A 6 -9.28 6.03 6.75
N ASP A 7 -8.76 6.20 5.54
CA ASP A 7 -9.45 5.91 4.28
C ASP A 7 -8.74 4.85 3.41
N LEU A 8 -7.69 4.18 3.93
CA LEU A 8 -7.08 3.03 3.24
C LEU A 8 -8.11 1.90 3.10
N ASP A 9 -8.86 1.62 4.17
CA ASP A 9 -9.93 0.63 4.20
C ASP A 9 -11.12 0.98 3.26
N ARG A 10 -11.17 2.23 2.78
CA ARG A 10 -12.21 2.73 1.87
C ARG A 10 -11.74 2.91 0.42
N GLY A 11 -10.43 2.89 0.15
CA GLY A 11 -9.87 3.04 -1.20
C GLY A 11 -10.12 4.41 -1.86
N VAL A 12 -10.29 5.49 -1.07
CA VAL A 12 -10.81 6.79 -1.58
C VAL A 12 -9.72 7.71 -2.15
N TYR A 13 -8.43 7.35 -2.06
CA TYR A 13 -7.33 8.22 -2.50
C TYR A 13 -6.46 7.57 -3.56
N HIS A 14 -6.93 7.40 -4.81
CA HIS A 14 -6.11 6.94 -5.96
C HIS A 14 -5.29 5.64 -5.75
N GLU A 15 -5.47 4.97 -4.63
CA GLU A 15 -4.75 3.81 -4.13
C GLU A 15 -5.77 2.69 -4.03
N LEU A 16 -5.69 1.77 -4.98
CA LEU A 16 -6.57 0.62 -5.12
C LEU A 16 -6.05 -0.50 -4.24
N LEU A 17 -6.94 -1.11 -3.47
CA LEU A 17 -6.66 -2.37 -2.78
C LEU A 17 -6.41 -3.47 -3.83
N LEU A 18 -5.26 -4.13 -3.73
CA LEU A 18 -4.92 -5.29 -4.55
C LEU A 18 -5.29 -6.59 -3.84
N ASP A 19 -4.77 -6.79 -2.63
CA ASP A 19 -4.97 -8.01 -1.85
C ASP A 19 -4.68 -7.79 -0.36
N ILE A 20 -5.10 -8.75 0.46
CA ILE A 20 -4.79 -8.82 1.89
C ILE A 20 -4.29 -10.22 2.20
N LEU A 21 -2.99 -10.36 2.44
CA LEU A 21 -2.38 -11.65 2.76
C LEU A 21 -1.21 -11.50 3.75
N ASP A 22 -0.98 -12.53 4.54
CA ASP A 22 0.22 -12.70 5.35
C ASP A 22 1.34 -13.25 4.45
N PHE A 23 2.16 -12.35 3.87
CA PHE A 23 3.15 -12.75 2.86
C PHE A 23 4.47 -13.23 3.48
N ASN A 24 4.75 -12.80 4.71
CA ASN A 24 5.96 -13.13 5.45
C ASN A 24 5.75 -14.32 6.42
N ASN A 25 4.52 -14.82 6.52
CA ASN A 25 4.08 -15.96 7.34
C ASN A 25 4.37 -15.75 8.83
N ASP A 26 4.06 -14.56 9.35
CA ASP A 26 4.24 -14.19 10.75
C ASP A 26 2.94 -14.12 11.56
N GLY A 27 1.80 -14.41 10.92
CA GLY A 27 0.47 -14.41 11.52
C GLY A 27 -0.25 -13.07 11.47
N VAL A 28 0.35 -12.03 10.89
CA VAL A 28 -0.27 -10.72 10.65
C VAL A 28 -0.44 -10.54 9.14
N ALA A 29 -1.65 -10.18 8.69
CA ALA A 29 -1.88 -9.93 7.27
C ALA A 29 -1.46 -8.51 6.88
N GLU A 30 -0.80 -8.38 5.74
CA GLU A 30 -0.47 -7.10 5.12
C GLU A 30 -1.50 -6.71 4.04
N ILE A 31 -1.72 -5.40 3.90
CA ILE A 31 -2.57 -4.81 2.86
C ILE A 31 -1.69 -4.37 1.69
N PHE A 32 -1.93 -4.93 0.52
CA PHE A 32 -1.26 -4.56 -0.72
C PHE A 32 -2.11 -3.58 -1.50
N THR A 33 -1.47 -2.54 -2.01
CA THR A 33 -2.15 -1.47 -2.71
C THR A 33 -1.41 -1.06 -3.97
N TYR A 34 -2.14 -0.40 -4.86
CA TYR A 34 -1.68 0.06 -6.16
C TYR A 34 -2.09 1.50 -6.41
N ILE A 35 -1.15 2.32 -6.86
CA ILE A 35 -1.41 3.69 -7.32
C ILE A 35 -0.99 3.80 -8.78
N GLN A 36 -1.95 4.13 -9.65
CA GLN A 36 -1.62 4.44 -11.05
C GLN A 36 -0.94 5.81 -11.12
N SER A 37 0.20 5.86 -11.80
CA SER A 37 0.94 7.09 -12.07
C SER A 37 1.03 7.34 -13.58
N PHE A 38 1.40 8.55 -13.98
CA PHE A 38 1.55 8.89 -15.40
C PHE A 38 2.64 8.04 -16.09
N GLU A 39 3.75 7.82 -15.39
CA GLU A 39 4.94 7.12 -15.90
C GLU A 39 5.07 5.70 -15.32
N GLY A 40 3.94 5.08 -14.93
CA GLY A 40 3.93 3.72 -14.41
C GLY A 40 2.99 3.53 -13.22
N ALA A 41 3.43 2.81 -12.19
CA ALA A 41 2.63 2.61 -10.99
C ALA A 41 3.47 2.44 -9.71
N GLY A 42 2.84 2.79 -8.59
CA GLY A 42 3.34 2.52 -7.25
C GLY A 42 2.62 1.34 -6.62
N PHE A 43 3.34 0.60 -5.78
CA PHE A 43 2.84 -0.51 -4.99
C PHE A 43 3.30 -0.33 -3.55
N THR A 44 2.36 -0.43 -2.60
CA THR A 44 2.64 -0.31 -1.17
C THR A 44 2.09 -1.52 -0.44
N ALA A 45 2.87 -2.10 0.47
CA ALA A 45 2.40 -3.04 1.48
C ALA A 45 2.34 -2.35 2.83
N TYR A 46 1.16 -2.36 3.46
CA TYR A 46 0.94 -1.81 4.79
C TYR A 46 0.72 -2.93 5.79
N ARG A 47 1.34 -2.80 6.96
CA ARG A 47 1.18 -3.69 8.10
C ARG A 47 0.56 -2.95 9.27
N ARG A 48 -0.28 -3.62 10.05
CA ARG A 48 -0.85 -3.04 11.26
C ARG A 48 -0.05 -3.44 12.50
N ASN A 49 0.63 -2.47 13.10
CA ASN A 49 1.39 -2.64 14.33
C ASN A 49 0.74 -1.82 15.45
N GLU A 50 0.37 -2.47 16.55
CA GLU A 50 -0.24 -1.82 17.73
C GLU A 50 -1.44 -0.91 17.42
N GLY A 51 -2.20 -1.26 16.37
CA GLY A 51 -3.37 -0.50 15.93
C GLY A 51 -3.08 0.60 14.90
N VAL A 52 -1.81 0.88 14.63
CA VAL A 52 -1.32 1.87 13.64
C VAL A 52 -0.91 1.16 12.34
N TRP A 53 -1.21 1.78 11.20
CA TRP A 53 -0.75 1.30 9.89
C TRP A 53 0.65 1.84 9.59
N GLU A 54 1.57 0.95 9.27
CA GLU A 54 2.95 1.24 8.90
C GLU A 54 3.24 0.70 7.50
N LYS A 55 4.07 1.40 6.72
CA LYS A 55 4.51 0.92 5.40
C LYS A 55 5.67 -0.06 5.58
N GLU A 56 5.49 -1.29 5.14
CA GLU A 56 6.53 -2.32 5.20
C GLU A 56 7.35 -2.36 3.91
N VAL A 57 6.67 -2.25 2.76
CA VAL A 57 7.30 -2.23 1.44
C VAL A 57 6.69 -1.10 0.61
N GLU A 58 7.55 -0.36 -0.07
CA GLU A 58 7.15 0.60 -1.10
C GLU A 58 8.02 0.37 -2.34
N THR A 59 7.37 0.15 -3.48
CA THR A 59 8.07 -0.05 -4.76
C THR A 59 7.27 0.59 -5.88
N SER A 60 7.92 0.80 -7.02
CA SER A 60 7.27 1.35 -8.20
C SER A 60 7.86 0.75 -9.47
N ASN A 61 7.02 0.59 -10.48
CA ASN A 61 7.50 0.34 -11.83
C ASN A 61 7.48 1.67 -12.60
N TYR A 62 8.66 2.28 -12.72
CA TYR A 62 8.83 3.49 -13.53
C TYR A 62 9.17 3.11 -14.97
N HIS A 63 8.42 3.64 -15.91
CA HIS A 63 8.73 3.61 -17.33
C HIS A 63 8.79 5.05 -17.83
N CYS A 64 10.00 5.53 -18.15
CA CYS A 64 10.20 6.85 -18.74
C CYS A 64 9.46 6.90 -20.09
N GLY A 65 8.44 7.75 -20.18
CA GLY A 65 7.73 8.02 -21.43
C GLY A 65 8.52 9.00 -22.26
N TYR A 66 9.41 8.50 -23.12
CA TYR A 66 10.09 9.32 -24.13
C TYR A 66 9.19 9.56 -25.35
#